data_AF-A0A4R4L769-F1
#
_entry.id   AF-A0A4R4L769-F1
#
_cell.length_a   1.000
_cell.length_b   1.000
_cell.length_c   1.000
_cell.angle_alpha   90.00
_cell.angle_beta   90.00
_cell.angle_gamma   90.00
#
_symmetry.space_group_name_H-M   'P 1'
#
loop_
_entity.id
_entity.type
_entity.pdbx_description
1 polymer ?
#
loop_
_entity_poly.entity_id
_entity_poly.type
_entity_poly.pdbx_seq_one_letter_code
_entity_poly.pdbx_strand_id
1 'polypeptide(L)'
;MRVKIDRTGGFAGLETHVTQYDLADLPAGRAGRVREALDALDAARERGDEGGAIGADLFVYRITVEDEPGGKTRVYEVTEDPMGDSSLLDVLLNAASE
;
A
#
# COMPACT_ATOMS: atom_id res chain seq x y z
N MET A 1 -7.53 -12.07 4.20
CA MET A 1 -7.12 -11.04 3.22
C MET A 1 -5.86 -10.43 3.76
N ARG A 2 -4.75 -10.72 3.10
CA ARG A 2 -3.40 -10.39 3.56
C ARG A 2 -2.87 -9.21 2.78
N VAL A 3 -2.28 -8.26 3.50
CA VAL A 3 -1.62 -7.09 2.93
C VAL A 3 -0.14 -7.18 3.26
N LYS A 4 0.70 -7.00 2.25
CA LYS A 4 2.15 -6.92 2.34
C LYS A 4 2.60 -5.60 1.75
N ILE A 5 3.44 -4.86 2.44
CA ILE A 5 3.96 -3.58 1.98
C ILE A 5 5.48 -3.68 1.95
N ASP A 6 6.04 -3.45 0.76
CA ASP A 6 7.46 -3.36 0.53
C ASP A 6 7.78 -1.94 0.06
N ARG A 7 8.88 -1.36 0.54
CA ARG A 7 9.37 -0.06 0.10
C ARG A 7 10.54 -0.26 -0.85
N THR A 8 10.42 0.32 -2.02
CA THR A 8 11.39 0.30 -3.11
C THR A 8 11.84 1.73 -3.36
N GLY A 9 13.10 2.05 -3.12
CA GLY A 9 13.58 3.42 -3.37
C GLY A 9 14.89 3.75 -2.69
N GLY A 10 15.39 4.95 -3.00
CA GLY A 10 16.74 5.38 -2.67
C GLY A 10 17.76 4.97 -3.73
N PHE A 11 18.89 5.67 -3.76
CA PHE A 11 19.95 5.62 -4.77
C PHE A 11 20.46 4.21 -5.17
N ALA A 12 20.21 3.19 -4.34
CA ALA A 12 20.64 1.81 -4.56
C ALA A 12 19.53 0.85 -5.07
N GLY A 13 18.28 1.32 -5.23
CA GLY A 13 17.17 0.48 -5.71
C GLY A 13 16.82 -0.67 -4.77
N LEU A 14 17.01 -0.50 -3.46
CA LEU A 14 16.81 -1.55 -2.48
C LEU A 14 15.31 -1.76 -2.20
N GLU A 15 14.87 -3.01 -2.26
CA GLU A 15 13.57 -3.45 -1.75
C GLU A 15 13.71 -3.79 -0.26
N THR A 16 12.99 -3.07 0.59
CA THR A 16 12.92 -3.32 2.03
C THR A 16 11.49 -3.71 2.39
N HIS A 17 11.34 -4.86 3.04
CA HIS A 17 10.05 -5.24 3.60
C HIS A 17 9.68 -4.30 4.75
N VAL A 18 8.49 -3.68 4.68
CA VAL A 18 8.04 -2.72 5.70
C VAL A 18 7.12 -3.40 6.70
N THR A 19 6.05 -4.04 6.22
CA THR A 19 5.08 -4.72 7.07
C THR A 19 4.25 -5.75 6.32
N GLN A 20 3.70 -6.72 7.05
CA GLN A 20 2.76 -7.72 6.57
C GLN A 20 1.73 -8.03 7.65
N TYR A 21 0.44 -8.02 7.30
CA TYR A 21 -0.64 -8.30 8.23
C TYR A 21 -1.85 -8.93 7.51
N ASP A 22 -2.70 -9.65 8.25
CA ASP A 22 -4.00 -10.10 7.75
C ASP A 22 -5.11 -9.20 8.29
N LEU A 23 -6.02 -8.75 7.42
CA LEU A 23 -7.16 -7.94 7.85
C LEU A 23 -8.07 -8.67 8.83
N ALA A 24 -8.10 -10.01 8.81
CA ALA A 24 -8.88 -10.79 9.76
C ALA A 24 -8.32 -10.71 11.20
N ASP A 25 -7.04 -10.35 11.34
CA ASP A 25 -6.37 -10.18 12.64
C ASP A 25 -6.52 -8.74 13.19
N LEU A 26 -6.93 -7.79 12.34
CA LEU A 26 -7.11 -6.40 12.73
C LEU A 26 -8.45 -6.14 13.44
N PRO A 27 -8.48 -5.22 14.42
CA PRO A 27 -9.73 -4.77 15.02
C PRO A 27 -10.65 -4.14 13.96
N ALA A 28 -11.97 -4.37 14.07
CA ALA A 28 -12.95 -4.04 13.03
C ALA A 28 -12.91 -2.58 12.56
N GLY A 29 -12.65 -1.62 13.46
CA GLY A 29 -12.50 -0.20 13.09
C GLY A 29 -11.30 0.05 12.19
N ARG A 30 -10.19 -0.65 12.40
CA ARG A 30 -8.96 -0.54 11.61
C ARG A 30 -9.06 -1.31 10.30
N ALA A 31 -9.65 -2.51 10.34
CA ALA A 31 -9.96 -3.28 9.15
C ALA A 31 -10.88 -2.49 8.18
N GLY A 32 -11.82 -1.71 8.71
CA GLY A 32 -12.64 -0.78 7.93
C GLY A 32 -11.80 0.27 7.20
N ARG A 33 -10.92 0.98 7.92
CA ARG A 33 -10.02 1.99 7.33
C ARG A 33 -9.11 1.42 6.25
N VAL A 34 -8.56 0.23 6.47
CA VAL A 34 -7.72 -0.44 5.47
C VAL A 34 -8.53 -0.80 4.23
N ARG A 35 -9.78 -1.25 4.38
CA ARG A 35 -10.67 -1.51 3.23
C ARG A 35 -10.98 -0.24 2.45
N GLU A 36 -11.30 0.86 3.12
CA GLU A 36 -11.54 2.16 2.47
C GLU A 36 -10.31 2.63 1.68
N ALA A 37 -9.11 2.48 2.27
CA ALA A 37 -7.86 2.80 1.62
C ALA A 37 -7.62 1.96 0.35
N LEU A 38 -7.86 0.65 0.42
CA LEU A 38 -7.70 -0.24 -0.72
C LEU A 38 -8.74 -0.01 -1.82
N ASP A 39 -9.97 0.35 -1.46
CA ASP A 39 -11.02 0.73 -2.41
C ASP A 39 -10.63 2.01 -3.18
N ALA A 40 -10.10 3.02 -2.48
CA ALA A 40 -9.58 4.23 -3.12
C ALA A 40 -8.39 3.95 -4.05
N LEU A 41 -7.52 2.99 -3.72
CA LEU A 41 -6.44 2.54 -4.61
C LEU A 41 -6.96 1.82 -5.85
N ASP A 42 -7.99 0.97 -5.71
CA ASP A 42 -8.64 0.30 -6.84
C ASP A 42 -9.29 1.35 -7.76
N ALA A 43 -10.01 2.31 -7.19
CA ALA A 43 -10.61 3.41 -7.95
C ALA A 43 -9.57 4.29 -8.66
N ALA A 44 -8.39 4.53 -8.05
CA ALA A 44 -7.30 5.26 -8.69
C ALA A 44 -6.69 4.46 -9.85
N ARG A 45 -6.52 3.14 -9.67
CA ARG A 45 -6.09 2.20 -10.71
C ARG A 45 -7.06 2.20 -11.90
N GLU A 46 -8.37 2.12 -11.65
CA GLU A 46 -9.39 2.15 -12.71
C GLU A 46 -9.40 3.47 -13.51
N ARG A 47 -9.03 4.59 -12.87
CA ARG A 47 -8.87 5.89 -13.56
C ARG A 47 -7.61 5.99 -14.42
N GLY A 48 -6.69 5.03 -14.32
CA GLY A 48 -5.39 5.08 -14.99
C GLY A 48 -4.40 6.05 -14.34
N ASP A 49 -4.62 6.40 -13.07
CA ASP A 49 -3.71 7.24 -12.25
C ASP A 49 -2.51 6.41 -11.71
N GLU A 50 -2.20 5.30 -12.39
CA GLU A 50 -1.06 4.42 -12.12
C GLU A 50 0.24 5.08 -12.60
N GLY A 51 0.62 6.21 -12.00
CA GLY A 51 1.78 6.94 -12.52
C GLY A 51 2.05 8.27 -11.86
N GLY A 52 2.07 8.30 -10.52
CA GLY A 52 2.87 9.30 -9.82
C GLY A 52 4.28 9.26 -10.43
N ALA A 53 4.71 10.38 -11.02
CA ALA A 53 5.91 10.46 -11.84
C ALA A 53 7.08 9.70 -11.18
N ILE A 54 7.77 8.87 -11.97
CA ILE A 54 9.03 8.23 -11.57
C ILE A 54 10.07 9.36 -11.38
N GLY A 55 10.01 10.04 -10.25
CA GLY A 55 11.04 10.94 -9.76
C GLY A 55 12.10 10.09 -9.08
N ALA A 56 13.34 10.21 -9.53
CA ALA A 56 14.49 9.42 -9.06
C ALA A 56 14.78 9.52 -7.55
N ASP A 57 14.05 10.38 -6.83
CA ASP A 57 14.27 10.69 -5.42
C ASP A 57 13.09 10.31 -4.49
N LEU A 58 11.98 9.78 -5.02
CA LEU A 58 10.83 9.39 -4.19
C LEU A 58 10.86 7.91 -3.83
N PHE A 59 10.50 7.59 -2.58
CA PHE A 59 10.23 6.21 -2.19
C PHE A 59 8.95 5.72 -2.87
N VAL A 60 9.02 4.54 -3.46
CA VAL A 60 7.86 3.82 -3.99
C VAL A 60 7.49 2.74 -3.01
N TYR A 61 6.22 2.62 -2.66
CA TYR A 61 5.70 1.56 -1.82
C TYR A 61 4.89 0.60 -2.68
N ARG A 62 5.33 -0.65 -2.74
CA ARG A 62 4.63 -1.75 -3.37
C ARG A 62 3.72 -2.43 -2.34
N ILE A 63 2.43 -2.29 -2.53
CA ILE A 63 1.38 -2.88 -1.70
C ILE A 63 0.83 -4.10 -2.44
N THR A 64 1.06 -5.28 -1.88
CA THR A 64 0.55 -6.55 -2.39
C THR A 64 -0.62 -6.99 -1.52
N VAL A 65 -1.80 -7.16 -2.13
CA VAL A 65 -3.01 -7.62 -1.46
C VAL A 65 -3.40 -9.00 -1.99
N GLU A 66 -3.51 -9.96 -1.10
CA GLU A 66 -3.99 -11.31 -1.36
C GLU A 66 -5.36 -11.47 -0.68
N ASP A 67 -6.43 -11.61 -1.48
CA ASP A 67 -7.80 -11.71 -0.96
C ASP A 67 -7.99 -13.00 -0.12
N GLU A 68 -7.53 -14.11 -0.68
CA GLU A 68 -7.56 -15.46 -0.10
C GLU A 68 -6.21 -16.16 -0.31
N PRO A 69 -5.77 -17.05 0.59
CA PRO A 69 -4.47 -17.72 0.49
C PRO A 69 -4.37 -18.52 -0.82
N GLY A 70 -3.44 -18.13 -1.70
CA GLY A 70 -3.29 -18.73 -3.04
C GLY A 70 -4.30 -18.26 -4.09
N GLY A 71 -5.09 -17.23 -3.78
CA GLY A 71 -6.05 -16.63 -4.68
C GLY A 71 -5.49 -15.47 -5.50
N LYS A 72 -6.39 -14.57 -5.91
CA LYS A 72 -6.01 -13.41 -6.72
C LYS A 72 -5.16 -12.45 -5.90
N THR A 73 -3.97 -12.17 -6.41
CA THR A 73 -3.06 -11.15 -5.86
C THR A 73 -3.22 -9.85 -6.66
N ARG A 74 -3.42 -8.74 -5.96
CA ARG A 74 -3.42 -7.38 -6.52
C ARG A 74 -2.15 -6.67 -6.04
N VAL A 75 -1.51 -5.94 -6.94
CA VAL A 75 -0.31 -5.16 -6.63
C VAL A 75 -0.59 -3.70 -6.97
N TYR A 76 -0.32 -2.83 -6.01
CA TYR A 76 -0.40 -1.37 -6.15
C TYR A 76 0.97 -0.77 -5.90
N GLU A 77 1.35 0.22 -6.69
CA GLU A 77 2.59 0.98 -6.51
C GLU A 77 2.21 2.42 -6.18
N VAL A 78 2.62 2.88 -5.00
CA VAL A 78 2.27 4.20 -4.47
C VAL A 78 3.55 4.96 -4.18
N THR A 79 3.75 6.09 -4.85
CA THR A 79 4.86 7.00 -4.55
C THR A 79 4.56 7.81 -3.29
N GLU A 80 5.58 8.05 -2.47
CA GLU A 80 5.52 9.02 -1.39
C GLU A 80 5.34 10.42 -2.00
N ASP A 81 4.11 10.93 -2.03
CA ASP A 81 3.86 12.30 -2.48
C ASP A 81 4.18 13.29 -1.34
N PRO A 82 5.10 14.25 -1.54
CA PRO A 82 5.48 15.20 -0.51
C PRO A 82 4.42 16.30 -0.26
N MET A 83 3.32 16.36 -1.03
CA MET A 83 2.35 17.46 -0.98
C MET A 83 0.86 17.07 -0.79
N GLY A 84 0.45 15.80 -0.90
CA GLY A 84 -0.98 15.49 -1.15
C GLY A 84 -1.61 14.30 -0.43
N ASP A 85 -1.09 13.09 -0.57
CA ASP A 85 -1.89 11.88 -0.28
C ASP A 85 -1.24 10.90 0.71
N SER A 86 -0.44 11.43 1.63
CA SER A 86 0.25 10.67 2.70
C SER A 86 -0.72 9.91 3.62
N SER A 87 -2.00 10.32 3.68
CA SER A 87 -2.99 9.78 4.62
C SER A 87 -3.34 8.31 4.36
N LEU A 88 -3.39 7.90 3.10
CA LEU A 88 -3.80 6.54 2.73
C LEU A 88 -2.66 5.55 2.98
N LEU A 89 -1.44 5.93 2.60
CA LEU A 89 -0.24 5.18 2.90
C LEU A 89 0.00 5.08 4.42
N ASP A 90 -0.22 6.16 5.17
CA ASP A 90 -0.12 6.17 6.63
C ASP A 90 -1.08 5.16 7.28
N VAL A 91 -2.33 5.10 6.83
CA VAL A 91 -3.32 4.11 7.31
C VAL A 91 -2.83 2.68 7.08
N LEU A 92 -2.24 2.39 5.90
CA LEU A 92 -1.75 1.07 5.55
C LEU A 92 -0.47 0.70 6.32
N LEU A 93 0.46 1.65 6.49
CA LEU A 93 1.71 1.45 7.22
C LEU A 93 1.46 1.26 8.72
N ASN A 94 0.57 2.06 9.31
CA ASN A 94 0.26 2.01 10.74
C ASN A 94 -0.83 0.98 11.08
N ALA A 95 -1.41 0.27 10.11
CA ALA A 95 -2.41 -0.76 10.39
C ALA A 95 -1.85 -1.87 11.32
N ALA A 96 -0.56 -2.17 11.22
CA ALA A 96 0.11 -3.20 12.01
C ALA A 96 0.83 -2.68 13.26
N SER A 97 1.01 -1.36 13.41
CA SER A 97 1.72 -0.78 14.56
C SER A 97 0.74 -0.42 15.69
N GLU A 98 1.15 -0.73 16.92
CA GLU A 98 0.37 -0.61 18.18
C GLU A 98 -0.03 0.83 18.53
#